data_AF-A0A920QQ30-F1
#
_entry.id   AF-A0A920QQ30-F1
#
_cell.length_a   1.000
_cell.length_b   1.000
_cell.length_c   1.000
_cell.angle_alpha   90.00
_cell.angle_beta   90.00
_cell.angle_gamma   90.00
#
_symmetry.space_group_name_H-M   'P 1'
#
loop_
_entity.id
_entity.type
_entity.pdbx_description
1 polymer ?
#
loop_
_entity_poly.entity_id
_entity_poly.type
_entity_poly.pdbx_seq_one_letter_code
_entity_poly.pdbx_strand_id
1 'polypeptide(L)' 'MEGALKLKELSYVHAEGYPAGEMKHGPISLIEDKMPVFAIITEVFI' A
#
# COMPACT_ATOMS: atom_id res chain seq x y z
N MET A 1 6.87 2.42 3.07
CA MET A 1 7.18 3.12 1.80
C MET A 1 8.23 2.37 0.99
N GLU A 2 9.33 1.91 1.59
CA GLU A 2 10.40 1.17 0.90
C GLU A 2 9.93 -0.04 0.07
N GLY A 3 8.99 -0.83 0.58
CA GLY A 3 8.46 -1.99 -0.15
C GLY A 3 7.84 -1.65 -1.51
N ALA A 4 7.14 -0.50 -1.60
CA ALA A 4 6.57 -0.05 -2.87
C ALA A 4 7.65 0.39 -3.87
N LEU A 5 8.72 1.03 -3.39
CA LEU A 5 9.87 1.41 -4.22
C LEU A 5 10.55 0.15 -4.81
N LYS A 6 10.86 -0.84 -3.97
CA LYS A 6 11.52 -2.07 -4.43
C LYS A 6 10.63 -2.89 -5.37
N LEU A 7 9.32 -2.91 -5.15
CA LEU A 7 8.39 -3.59 -6.05
C LEU A 7 8.39 -2.94 -7.44
N LYS A 8 8.39 -1.61 -7.52
CA LYS A 8 8.52 -0.86 -8.78
C LYS A 8 9.83 -1.17 -9.50
N GLU A 9 10.95 -1.20 -8.78
CA GLU A 9 12.28 -1.42 -9.36
C GLU A 9 12.47 -2.80 -10.00
N LEU A 10 11.92 -3.86 -9.38
CA LEU A 10 12.14 -5.24 -9.82
C LEU A 10 11.04 -5.76 -10.75
N SER A 11 9.78 -5.39 -10.50
CA SER A 11 8.63 -5.95 -11.23
C SER A 11 8.07 -5.02 -12.29
N TYR A 12 8.44 -3.74 -12.26
CA TYR A 12 7.86 -2.67 -13.07
C TYR A 12 6.35 -2.45 -12.85
N VAL A 13 5.75 -3.10 -11.84
CA VAL A 13 4.36 -2.87 -11.45
C VAL A 13 4.26 -1.54 -10.71
N HIS A 14 3.19 -0.79 -11.01
CA HIS A 14 2.86 0.41 -10.25
C HIS A 14 2.50 0.04 -8.81
N ALA A 15 3.33 0.47 -7.86
CA ALA A 15 3.12 0.26 -6.44
C ALA A 15 3.25 1.55 -5.64
N GLU A 16 2.36 1.77 -4.69
CA GLU A 16 2.39 2.94 -3.80
C GLU A 16 2.27 2.49 -2.34
N GLY A 17 2.95 3.21 -1.46
CA GLY A 17 2.89 2.98 -0.01
C GLY A 17 2.30 4.20 0.67
N TYR A 18 1.20 4.00 1.38
CA TYR A 18 0.50 5.05 2.14
C TYR A 18 0.60 4.78 3.64
N PRO A 19 0.68 5.81 4.50
CA PRO A 19 0.32 5.66 5.90
C PRO A 19 -1.13 5.19 6.01
N ALA A 20 -1.40 4.19 6.86
CA ALA A 20 -2.74 3.59 6.94
C ALA A 20 -3.86 4.60 7.23
N GLY A 21 -3.59 5.61 8.07
CA GLY A 21 -4.55 6.67 8.40
C GLY A 21 -4.92 7.60 7.24
N GLU A 22 -4.07 7.70 6.23
CA GLU A 22 -4.26 8.57 5.06
C GLU A 22 -5.08 7.89 3.95
N MET A 23 -5.34 6.58 4.05
CA MET A 23 -6.11 5.83 3.05
C MET A 23 -7.48 6.45 2.78
N LYS A 24 -8.13 7.01 3.81
CA LYS A 24 -9.46 7.62 3.71
C LYS A 24 -9.48 8.96 2.95
N HIS A 25 -8.33 9.60 2.74
CA HIS A 25 -8.25 10.92 2.10
C HIS A 25 -8.05 10.83 0.58
N GLY A 26 -8.74 9.90 -0.08
CA GLY A 26 -8.64 9.69 -1.52
C GLY A 26 -8.17 8.29 -1.92
N PRO A 27 -7.02 7.77 -1.45
CA PRO A 27 -6.45 6.51 -1.96
C PRO A 27 -7.41 5.32 -1.97
N ILE A 28 -8.32 5.23 -0.99
CA ILE A 28 -9.33 4.16 -0.93
C ILE A 28 -10.29 4.15 -2.13
N SER A 29 -10.50 5.28 -2.82
CA SER A 29 -11.37 5.36 -4.00
C SER A 29 -10.77 4.70 -5.24
N LEU A 30 -9.47 4.40 -5.23
CA LEU A 30 -8.77 3.73 -6.33
C LEU A 30 -8.84 2.20 -6.24
N ILE A 31 -9.36 1.64 -5.14
CA ILE A 31 -9.40 0.19 -4.91
C ILE A 31 -10.51 -0.45 -5.74
N GLU A 32 -10.17 -1.53 -6.45
CA GLU A 32 -11.08 -2.41 -7.17
C GLU A 32 -10.82 -3.89 -6.82
N ASP A 33 -11.74 -4.80 -7.19
CA ASP A 33 -11.72 -6.22 -6.81
C ASP A 33 -10.40 -6.95 -7.06
N LYS A 34 -9.63 -6.54 -8.09
CA LYS A 34 -8.37 -7.18 -8.47
C LYS A 34 -7.13 -6.44 -8.00
N MET A 35 -7.27 -5.30 -7.31
CA MET A 35 -6.13 -4.51 -6.85
C MET A 35 -5.50 -5.17 -5.61
N PRO A 36 -4.23 -5.62 -5.67
CA PRO A 36 -3.56 -6.18 -4.52
C PRO A 36 -3.22 -5.08 -3.49
N VAL A 37 -3.64 -5.27 -2.24
CA VAL A 37 -3.36 -4.36 -1.12
C VAL A 37 -2.58 -5.11 -0.04
N PHE A 38 -1.42 -4.57 0.33
CA PHE A 38 -0.58 -5.12 1.39
C PHE A 38 -0.66 -4.23 2.63
N ALA A 39 -1.27 -4.72 3.70
CA ALA A 39 -1.26 -4.07 5.00
C ALA A 39 -0.13 -4.64 5.86
N ILE A 40 0.71 -3.76 6.43
CA ILE A 40 1.83 -4.14 7.29
C ILE A 40 1.49 -3.75 8.72
N ILE A 41 1.29 -4.73 9.59
CA ILE A 41 0.95 -4.55 11.00
C ILE A 41 1.92 -5.41 11.82
N THR A 42 3.05 -4.81 12.19
CA THR A 42 4.09 -5.49 12.98
C THR A 42 4.01 -5.16 14.46
N GLU A 43 3.35 -4.06 14.81
CA GLU A 43 3.12 -3.63 16.18
C GLU A 43 1.72 -3.99 16.61
N VAL A 44 1.62 -4.66 17.76
CA VAL A 44 0.37 -4.96 18.43
C VAL A 44 0.20 -3.91 19.52
N PHE A 45 -0.82 -3.06 19.39
CA PHE A 45 -1.25 -2.21 20.50
C PHE A 45 -2.04 -3.10 21.47
N ILE A 46 -1.38 -3.47 22.57
CA ILE A 46 -1.99 -4.10 23.75
C ILE A 46 -2.49 -3.01 24.68
#